data_AF-A0A383VMM9-F1
#
_entry.id   AF-A0A383VMM9-F1
#
_cell.length_a   1.000
_cell.length_b   1.000
_cell.length_c   1.000
_cell.angle_alpha   90.00
_cell.angle_beta   90.00
_cell.angle_gamma   90.00
#
_symmetry.space_group_name_H-M   'P 1'
#
loop_
_entity.id
_entity.type
_entity.pdbx_description
1 polymer ?
#
loop_
_entity_poly.entity_id
_entity_poly.type
_entity_poly.pdbx_seq_one_letter_code
_entity_poly.pdbx_strand_id
1 'polypeptide(L)'
;MRRIKLPRGGVGRDYVLVQLKINGDGPYDFMLDSGLTAELITPELRQHLGIRGSKGKVAGLAAGGSSAAGDLVQLKGASLCCGDLPGLRGSAAELPLPPMNAVVLDFPQAHLDPEHDPVEGMLGMEVLQLFDTDLDFDRSRVRLWQPGAVGALAERQGLVEVPAAVLNETGVLGIRITSRDAASPQPCVGIVDCGASFSAVNWAAARLLGLTDAAGNLRGKKGPDILSLGVDGRPVPYPTTSVSFSFAGNPLKDPRTGQLSFEPPPRGFKPWAPVMAAVGDLPVFSQLLGDGRTPFTGPAALIGLDVWGQRRTVIEAGRQSGRTRRLFVAGK
;
A
#
# COMPACT_ATOMS: atom_id res chain seq x y z
N MET A 1 -9.30 9.03 -12.73
CA MET A 1 -8.45 8.81 -11.54
C MET A 1 -7.69 10.09 -11.34
N ARG A 2 -7.89 10.77 -10.20
CA ARG A 2 -7.08 11.93 -9.81
C ARG A 2 -5.76 11.45 -9.22
N ARG A 3 -4.70 12.24 -9.32
CA ARG A 3 -3.37 11.87 -8.84
C ARG A 3 -2.60 13.07 -8.28
N ILE A 4 -1.82 12.83 -7.24
CA ILE A 4 -0.77 13.76 -6.76
C ILE A 4 0.48 13.50 -7.59
N LYS A 5 0.97 14.51 -8.30
CA LYS A 5 2.21 14.37 -9.06
C LYS A 5 3.41 14.42 -8.14
N LEU A 6 4.37 13.51 -8.35
CA LEU A 6 5.65 13.63 -7.68
C LEU A 6 6.41 14.88 -8.20
N PRO A 7 7.18 15.57 -7.34
CA PRO A 7 8.02 16.67 -7.78
C PRO A 7 9.05 16.18 -8.82
N ARG A 8 9.57 17.10 -9.64
CA ARG A 8 10.59 16.75 -10.64
C ARG A 8 11.79 16.08 -9.96
N GLY A 9 12.15 14.88 -10.41
CA GLY A 9 13.22 14.08 -9.82
C GLY A 9 12.79 13.19 -8.65
N GLY A 10 11.50 13.23 -8.27
CA GLY A 10 10.92 12.28 -7.33
C GLY A 10 11.03 10.84 -7.83
N VAL A 11 11.25 9.90 -6.90
CA VAL A 11 11.37 8.47 -7.20
C VAL A 11 10.01 7.81 -7.03
N GLY A 12 9.64 6.95 -7.98
CA GLY A 12 8.43 6.14 -7.89
C GLY A 12 7.32 6.57 -8.84
N ARG A 13 6.07 6.40 -8.40
CA ARG A 13 4.85 6.79 -9.14
C ARG A 13 3.97 7.73 -8.33
N ASP A 14 3.20 8.53 -9.05
CA ASP A 14 2.16 9.43 -8.53
C ASP A 14 1.16 8.69 -7.64
N TYR A 15 0.68 9.38 -6.60
CA TYR A 15 -0.30 8.84 -5.66
C TYR A 15 -1.71 8.90 -6.22
N VAL A 16 -2.57 7.96 -5.82
CA VAL A 16 -3.97 7.89 -6.28
C VAL A 16 -4.87 8.65 -5.31
N LEU A 17 -5.69 9.56 -5.83
CA LEU A 17 -6.66 10.33 -5.05
C LEU A 17 -8.09 9.84 -5.23
N VAL A 18 -8.86 9.88 -4.14
CA VAL A 18 -10.31 9.73 -4.09
C VAL A 18 -10.90 10.92 -3.34
N GLN A 19 -12.05 11.40 -3.79
CA GLN A 19 -12.68 12.58 -3.24
C GLN A 19 -13.84 12.22 -2.30
N LEU A 20 -13.82 12.81 -1.11
CA LEU A 20 -14.87 12.69 -0.12
C LEU A 20 -15.53 14.04 0.14
N LYS A 21 -16.81 14.01 0.49
CA LYS A 21 -17.42 15.07 1.29
C LYS A 21 -17.51 14.62 2.73
N ILE A 22 -17.44 15.57 3.65
CA ILE A 22 -17.60 15.32 5.09
C ILE A 22 -18.62 16.32 5.62
N ASN A 23 -19.73 15.81 6.16
CA ASN A 23 -20.86 16.61 6.60
C ASN A 23 -21.41 17.56 5.52
N GLY A 24 -21.39 17.11 4.26
CA GLY A 24 -21.87 17.86 3.10
C GLY A 24 -20.87 18.88 2.53
N ASP A 25 -19.74 19.08 3.21
CA ASP A 25 -18.67 19.99 2.79
C ASP A 25 -17.57 19.26 2.01
N GLY A 26 -16.83 19.99 1.17
CA GLY A 26 -15.85 19.45 0.22
C GLY A 26 -16.23 19.70 -1.25
N PRO A 27 -15.62 18.99 -2.22
CA PRO A 27 -14.86 17.76 -2.05
C PRO A 27 -13.43 17.98 -1.53
N TYR A 28 -13.01 17.07 -0.66
CA TYR A 28 -11.64 16.95 -0.16
C TYR A 28 -10.92 15.81 -0.87
N ASP A 29 -9.66 16.00 -1.23
CA ASP A 29 -8.81 14.99 -1.84
C ASP A 29 -8.16 14.13 -0.74
N PHE A 30 -8.36 12.81 -0.85
CA PHE A 30 -7.70 11.85 0.01
C PHE A 30 -6.85 10.88 -0.81
N MET A 31 -5.62 10.63 -0.36
CA MET A 31 -4.74 9.63 -0.96
C MET A 31 -5.17 8.21 -0.57
N LEU A 32 -5.22 7.26 -1.51
CA LEU A 32 -5.44 5.86 -1.17
C LEU A 32 -4.18 5.20 -0.62
N ASP A 33 -4.27 4.60 0.57
CA ASP A 33 -3.14 3.99 1.26
C ASP A 33 -3.52 2.63 1.89
N SER A 34 -3.18 1.53 1.21
CA SER A 34 -3.43 0.17 1.74
C SER A 34 -2.43 -0.28 2.82
N GLY A 35 -1.37 0.50 3.06
CA GLY A 35 -0.45 0.32 4.18
C GLY A 35 -0.95 0.95 5.48
N LEU A 36 -1.95 1.82 5.39
CA LEU A 36 -2.47 2.62 6.50
C LEU A 36 -3.60 1.90 7.27
N THR A 37 -3.47 1.86 8.60
CA THR A 37 -4.35 1.08 9.49
C THR A 37 -5.60 1.82 9.94
N ALA A 38 -5.52 3.13 10.06
CA ALA A 38 -6.61 4.04 10.38
C ALA A 38 -6.47 5.28 9.50
N GLU A 39 -7.58 5.95 9.20
CA GLU A 39 -7.57 7.10 8.30
C GLU A 39 -6.64 8.21 8.81
N LEU A 40 -6.11 9.04 7.91
CA LEU A 40 -5.36 10.24 8.29
C LEU A 40 -6.08 11.48 7.79
N ILE A 41 -6.08 12.53 8.61
CA ILE A 41 -6.48 13.87 8.19
C ILE A 41 -5.44 14.89 8.63
N THR A 42 -5.29 15.94 7.85
CA THR A 42 -4.41 17.05 8.20
C THR A 42 -5.00 17.89 9.36
N PRO A 43 -4.15 18.57 10.16
CA PRO A 43 -4.62 19.54 11.15
C PRO A 43 -5.51 20.63 10.54
N GLU A 44 -5.23 21.06 9.32
CA GLU A 44 -5.98 22.05 8.55
C GLU A 44 -7.41 21.56 8.29
N LEU A 45 -7.57 20.32 7.82
CA LEU A 45 -8.90 19.74 7.59
C LEU A 45 -9.69 19.63 8.91
N ARG A 46 -9.05 19.19 9.99
CA ARG A 46 -9.70 19.13 11.31
C ARG A 46 -10.22 20.50 11.73
N GLN A 47 -9.40 21.54 11.56
CA GLN A 47 -9.75 22.91 11.91
C GLN A 47 -10.91 23.41 11.04
N HIS A 48 -10.84 23.16 9.73
CA HIS A 48 -11.86 23.57 8.76
C HIS A 48 -13.23 22.95 9.09
N LEU A 49 -13.25 21.63 9.36
CA LEU A 49 -14.45 20.90 9.74
C LEU A 49 -14.93 21.20 11.18
N GLY A 50 -14.19 22.00 11.94
CA GLY A 50 -14.52 22.33 13.33
C GLY A 50 -14.56 21.11 14.26
N ILE A 51 -13.79 20.06 13.97
CA ILE A 51 -13.79 18.82 14.76
C ILE A 51 -13.10 19.06 16.11
N ARG A 52 -13.91 19.06 17.18
CA ARG A 52 -13.46 19.25 18.56
C ARG A 52 -13.33 17.92 19.31
N GLY A 53 -12.40 17.88 20.25
CA GLY A 53 -12.13 16.72 21.10
C GLY A 53 -11.20 15.69 20.46
N SER A 54 -10.74 14.75 21.29
CA SER A 54 -9.94 13.59 20.91
C SER A 54 -10.47 12.37 21.66
N LYS A 55 -10.58 11.21 21.00
CA LYS A 55 -10.84 9.93 21.66
C LYS A 55 -9.60 9.34 22.35
N GLY A 56 -8.46 10.01 22.21
CA GLY A 56 -7.16 9.61 22.74
C GLY A 56 -6.05 10.08 21.81
N LYS A 57 -4.81 9.72 22.15
CA LYS A 57 -3.66 9.85 21.25
C LYS A 57 -3.26 8.49 20.72
N VAL A 58 -2.93 8.42 19.43
CA VAL A 58 -2.44 7.22 18.79
C VAL A 58 -1.09 7.54 18.16
N ALA A 59 -0.09 6.72 18.44
CA ALA A 59 1.18 6.76 17.72
C ALA A 59 1.00 6.02 16.40
N GLY A 60 1.19 6.73 15.29
CA GLY A 60 1.26 6.12 13.97
C GLY A 60 2.67 5.58 13.69
N LEU A 61 2.77 4.71 12.69
CA LEU A 61 4.05 4.28 12.17
C LEU A 61 4.14 4.58 10.68
N ALA A 62 4.97 5.55 10.31
CA ALA A 62 5.36 5.79 8.93
C ALA A 62 6.53 4.87 8.54
N ALA A 63 6.77 4.71 7.23
CA ALA A 63 7.90 3.94 6.69
C ALA A 63 9.27 4.39 7.26
N GLY A 64 9.40 5.66 7.67
CA GLY A 64 10.58 6.23 8.33
C GLY A 64 10.74 5.94 9.83
N GLY A 65 9.70 5.43 10.49
CA GLY A 65 9.79 4.87 11.84
C GLY A 65 9.30 5.73 13.00
N SER A 66 8.97 6.99 12.77
CA SER A 66 8.21 7.78 13.75
C SER A 66 7.09 8.53 13.06
N SER A 67 5.85 8.35 13.53
CA SER A 67 4.83 9.38 13.43
C SER A 67 4.68 10.02 14.80
N ALA A 68 4.52 11.35 14.87
CA ALA A 68 4.12 11.99 16.10
C ALA A 68 2.83 11.33 16.64
N ALA A 69 2.64 11.34 17.96
CA ALA A 69 1.37 10.91 18.53
C ALA A 69 0.28 11.89 18.08
N GLY A 70 -0.63 11.43 17.22
CA GLY A 70 -1.73 12.21 16.69
C GLY A 70 -2.98 12.06 17.52
N ASP A 71 -3.87 13.06 17.46
CA ASP A 71 -5.17 12.96 18.10
C ASP A 71 -6.07 12.02 17.29
N LEU A 72 -6.67 11.04 17.94
CA LEU A 72 -7.68 10.19 17.32
C LEU A 72 -9.03 10.91 17.33
N VAL A 73 -9.60 11.14 16.16
CA VAL A 73 -10.93 11.72 15.97
C VAL A 73 -11.83 10.75 15.20
N GLN A 74 -13.13 11.05 15.16
CA GLN A 74 -14.07 10.30 14.34
C GLN A 74 -14.62 11.20 13.25
N LEU A 75 -14.45 10.80 12.01
CA LEU A 75 -15.09 11.44 10.87
C LEU A 75 -16.50 10.88 10.72
N LYS A 76 -17.50 11.75 10.81
CA LYS A 76 -18.92 11.43 10.64
C LYS A 76 -19.43 12.13 9.39
N GLY A 77 -20.46 11.57 8.77
CA GLY A 77 -21.10 12.15 7.58
C GLY A 77 -20.18 12.17 6.37
N ALA A 78 -19.20 11.26 6.31
CA ALA A 78 -18.35 11.11 5.14
C ALA A 78 -19.13 10.43 4.00
N SER A 79 -18.93 10.87 2.77
CA SER A 79 -19.53 10.28 1.58
C SER A 79 -18.60 10.34 0.38
N LEU A 80 -18.64 9.31 -0.47
CA LEU A 80 -18.01 9.36 -1.79
C LEU A 80 -18.92 10.20 -2.69
N CYS A 81 -18.44 11.36 -3.12
CA CYS A 81 -19.27 12.39 -3.77
C CYS A 81 -19.05 12.53 -5.28
N CYS A 82 -17.91 12.03 -5.76
CA CYS A 82 -17.25 12.64 -6.90
C CYS A 82 -16.73 11.54 -7.82
N GLY A 83 -17.64 11.00 -8.61
CA GLY A 83 -17.42 9.90 -9.54
C GLY A 83 -18.73 9.47 -10.21
N ASP A 84 -18.62 8.55 -11.16
CA ASP A 84 -19.80 7.83 -11.64
C ASP A 84 -20.19 6.79 -10.59
N LEU A 85 -21.40 6.94 -10.02
CA LEU A 85 -21.96 6.04 -9.01
C LEU A 85 -23.22 5.36 -9.59
N PRO A 86 -23.05 4.31 -10.42
CA PRO A 86 -24.17 3.62 -11.05
C PRO A 86 -25.15 3.08 -10.02
N GLY A 87 -26.44 3.38 -10.19
CA GLY A 87 -27.51 2.94 -9.31
C GLY A 87 -27.93 3.98 -8.26
N LEU A 88 -27.17 5.05 -8.06
CA LEU A 88 -27.63 6.24 -7.35
C LEU A 88 -28.24 7.22 -8.35
N ARG A 89 -29.48 7.67 -8.12
CA ARG A 89 -30.20 8.60 -9.02
C ARG A 89 -30.15 10.03 -8.47
N GLY A 90 -29.88 10.99 -9.34
CA GLY A 90 -29.89 12.43 -9.03
C GLY A 90 -28.52 13.11 -9.22
N SER A 91 -28.51 14.43 -9.38
CA SER A 91 -27.31 15.26 -9.61
C SER A 91 -26.41 15.45 -8.37
N ALA A 92 -26.80 14.87 -7.23
CA ALA A 92 -26.09 14.88 -5.95
C ALA A 92 -25.97 13.45 -5.38
N ALA A 93 -25.85 12.45 -6.26
CA ALA A 93 -25.64 11.07 -5.84
C ALA A 93 -24.32 10.94 -5.08
N GLU A 94 -24.41 10.68 -3.77
CA GLU A 94 -23.26 10.42 -2.91
C GLU A 94 -23.45 9.05 -2.23
N LEU A 95 -22.37 8.29 -2.09
CA LEU A 95 -22.41 7.02 -1.36
C LEU A 95 -21.96 7.27 0.09
N PRO A 96 -22.86 7.23 1.09
CA PRO A 96 -22.48 7.45 2.48
C PRO A 96 -21.53 6.35 2.97
N LEU A 97 -20.52 6.76 3.73
CA LEU A 97 -19.58 5.88 4.42
C LEU A 97 -19.97 5.77 5.90
N PRO A 98 -19.68 4.63 6.55
CA PRO A 98 -19.81 4.52 8.00
C PRO A 98 -18.86 5.52 8.70
N PRO A 99 -19.13 5.88 9.97
CA PRO A 99 -18.18 6.68 10.74
C PRO A 99 -16.82 5.98 10.83
N MET A 100 -15.76 6.70 10.47
CA MET A 100 -14.38 6.18 10.44
C MET A 100 -13.51 6.90 11.47
N ASN A 101 -12.51 6.21 11.99
CA ASN A 101 -11.54 6.83 12.88
C ASN A 101 -10.39 7.41 12.05
N ALA A 102 -10.01 8.65 12.36
CA ALA A 102 -8.89 9.31 11.73
C ALA A 102 -7.88 9.78 12.77
N VAL A 103 -6.60 9.61 12.50
CA VAL A 103 -5.53 10.22 13.28
C VAL A 103 -5.19 11.57 12.65
N VAL A 104 -5.18 12.63 13.46
CA VAL A 104 -4.84 13.98 13.02
C VAL A 104 -3.32 14.13 13.03
N LEU A 105 -2.72 14.14 11.84
CA LEU A 105 -1.27 14.28 11.66
C LEU A 105 -0.99 15.02 10.36
N ASP A 106 0.06 15.84 10.39
CA ASP A 106 0.68 16.35 9.18
C ASP A 106 1.55 15.24 8.56
N PHE A 107 1.65 15.22 7.24
CA PHE A 107 2.39 14.22 6.50
C PHE A 107 3.07 14.83 5.27
N PRO A 108 4.31 14.41 4.93
CA PRO A 108 5.07 15.03 3.85
C PRO A 108 4.36 15.05 2.49
N GLN A 109 3.50 14.06 2.24
CA GLN A 109 2.76 13.93 0.99
C GLN A 109 1.67 15.00 0.79
N ALA A 110 1.21 15.63 1.88
CA ALA A 110 0.12 16.61 1.84
C ALA A 110 0.46 17.80 0.93
N HIS A 111 1.74 18.16 0.84
CA HIS A 111 2.22 19.37 0.15
C HIS A 111 3.11 19.06 -1.07
N LEU A 112 3.11 17.82 -1.57
CA LEU A 112 4.01 17.41 -2.66
C LEU A 112 3.66 18.03 -4.02
N ASP A 113 2.38 18.25 -4.27
CA ASP A 113 1.86 18.76 -5.55
C ASP A 113 1.18 20.11 -5.32
N PRO A 114 1.72 21.22 -5.84
CA PRO A 114 1.12 22.54 -5.70
C PRO A 114 -0.29 22.67 -6.30
N GLU A 115 -0.68 21.77 -7.21
CA GLU A 115 -2.05 21.73 -7.75
C GLU A 115 -3.06 21.14 -6.74
N HIS A 116 -2.56 20.45 -5.71
CA HIS A 116 -3.33 19.71 -4.69
C HIS A 116 -2.76 19.99 -3.29
N ASP A 117 -2.49 21.25 -2.97
CA ASP A 117 -1.90 21.68 -1.70
C ASP A 117 -2.94 22.37 -0.78
N PRO A 118 -3.33 21.76 0.35
CA PRO A 118 -2.93 20.43 0.83
C PRO A 118 -3.82 19.32 0.25
N VAL A 119 -3.29 18.10 0.17
CA VAL A 119 -4.11 16.88 0.21
C VAL A 119 -4.58 16.68 1.64
N GLU A 120 -5.89 16.61 1.84
CA GLU A 120 -6.49 16.77 3.16
C GLU A 120 -6.44 15.49 4.02
N GLY A 121 -6.10 14.34 3.43
CA GLY A 121 -5.95 13.11 4.19
C GLY A 121 -5.51 11.88 3.40
N MET A 122 -5.53 10.75 4.08
CA MET A 122 -5.27 9.43 3.49
C MET A 122 -6.38 8.45 3.86
N LEU A 123 -6.82 7.66 2.88
CA LEU A 123 -7.78 6.57 3.03
C LEU A 123 -7.08 5.23 3.22
N GLY A 124 -7.17 4.72 4.44
CA GLY A 124 -6.62 3.47 4.92
C GLY A 124 -7.58 2.29 4.85
N MET A 125 -7.23 1.26 5.62
CA MET A 125 -7.93 -0.01 5.61
C MET A 125 -9.34 0.03 6.22
N GLU A 126 -9.72 1.02 7.05
CA GLU A 126 -11.11 1.11 7.54
C GLU A 126 -12.09 1.39 6.37
N VAL A 127 -11.70 2.23 5.41
CA VAL A 127 -12.48 2.47 4.19
C VAL A 127 -12.20 1.43 3.11
N LEU A 128 -10.94 1.08 2.86
CA LEU A 128 -10.59 0.17 1.76
C LEU A 128 -11.18 -1.24 1.95
N GLN A 129 -11.44 -1.69 3.19
CA GLN A 129 -12.12 -2.97 3.44
C GLN A 129 -13.64 -2.94 3.22
N LEU A 130 -14.23 -1.76 2.96
CA LEU A 130 -15.64 -1.66 2.60
C LEU A 130 -15.89 -1.98 1.13
N PHE A 131 -14.83 -2.08 0.33
CA PHE A 131 -14.93 -2.22 -1.12
C PHE A 131 -13.90 -3.19 -1.69
N ASP A 132 -14.29 -3.94 -2.72
CA ASP A 132 -13.27 -4.47 -3.61
C ASP A 132 -12.73 -3.29 -4.45
N THR A 133 -11.44 -3.01 -4.31
CA THR A 133 -10.80 -1.82 -4.90
C THR A 133 -10.06 -2.18 -6.17
N ASP A 134 -10.44 -1.61 -7.30
CA ASP A 134 -9.88 -1.88 -8.63
C ASP A 134 -9.19 -0.63 -9.19
N LEU A 135 -7.86 -0.68 -9.20
CA LEU A 135 -6.94 0.35 -9.66
C LEU A 135 -6.49 0.02 -11.10
N ASP A 136 -7.09 0.67 -12.08
CA ASP A 136 -6.81 0.49 -13.50
C ASP A 136 -5.99 1.68 -14.02
N PHE A 137 -4.67 1.57 -13.89
CA PHE A 137 -3.74 2.66 -14.20
C PHE A 137 -3.69 3.00 -15.70
N ASP A 138 -3.80 2.00 -16.57
CA ASP A 138 -3.82 2.18 -18.03
C ASP A 138 -5.04 2.98 -18.48
N ARG A 139 -6.20 2.72 -17.86
CA ARG A 139 -7.45 3.45 -18.13
C ARG A 139 -7.67 4.63 -17.20
N SER A 140 -6.69 4.96 -16.35
CA SER A 140 -6.78 6.02 -15.35
C SER A 140 -8.09 5.98 -14.54
N ARG A 141 -8.45 4.82 -13.98
CA ARG A 141 -9.72 4.60 -13.27
C ARG A 141 -9.52 3.91 -11.93
N VAL A 142 -10.19 4.43 -10.90
CA VAL A 142 -10.45 3.72 -9.64
C VAL A 142 -11.90 3.27 -9.67
N ARG A 143 -12.17 2.02 -9.30
CA ARG A 143 -13.52 1.51 -9.09
C ARG A 143 -13.60 0.89 -7.70
N LEU A 144 -14.67 1.22 -7.00
CA LEU A 144 -15.01 0.64 -5.71
C LEU A 144 -16.24 -0.23 -5.92
N TRP A 145 -16.08 -1.54 -5.77
CA TRP A 145 -17.16 -2.49 -5.92
C TRP A 145 -17.66 -2.96 -4.57
N GLN A 146 -18.88 -3.49 -4.53
CA GLN A 146 -19.37 -4.22 -3.37
C GLN A 146 -18.40 -5.36 -3.01
N PRO A 147 -18.12 -5.62 -1.72
CA PRO A 147 -17.20 -6.67 -1.30
C PRO A 147 -17.56 -8.04 -1.89
N GLY A 148 -16.58 -8.72 -2.48
CA GLY A 148 -16.73 -10.03 -3.12
C GLY A 148 -17.34 -10.01 -4.53
N ALA A 149 -17.67 -8.84 -5.08
CA ALA A 149 -18.25 -8.73 -6.41
C ALA A 149 -17.21 -8.81 -7.53
N VAL A 150 -15.94 -8.48 -7.23
CA VAL A 150 -14.92 -8.31 -8.29
C VAL A 150 -14.25 -9.62 -8.71
N GLY A 151 -14.18 -10.64 -7.84
CA GLY A 151 -13.36 -11.83 -8.08
C GLY A 151 -13.71 -12.57 -9.38
N ALA A 152 -15.00 -12.88 -9.58
CA ALA A 152 -15.46 -13.54 -10.80
C ALA A 152 -15.27 -12.66 -12.05
N LEU A 153 -15.30 -11.32 -11.91
CA LEU A 153 -15.01 -10.40 -13.00
C LEU A 153 -13.52 -10.39 -13.35
N ALA A 154 -12.65 -10.37 -12.34
CA ALA A 154 -11.20 -10.42 -12.49
C ALA A 154 -10.76 -11.69 -13.23
N GLU A 155 -11.29 -12.85 -12.81
CA GLU A 155 -11.04 -14.15 -13.45
C GLU A 155 -11.50 -14.16 -14.92
N ARG A 156 -12.74 -13.71 -15.21
CA ARG A 156 -13.24 -13.60 -16.59
C ARG A 156 -12.42 -12.66 -17.47
N GLN A 157 -11.79 -11.66 -16.87
CA GLN A 157 -10.93 -10.70 -17.57
C GLN A 157 -9.47 -11.18 -17.66
N GLY A 158 -9.17 -12.41 -17.20
CA GLY A 158 -7.85 -13.00 -17.26
C GLY A 158 -6.83 -12.32 -16.34
N LEU A 159 -7.28 -11.68 -15.27
CA LEU A 159 -6.36 -11.22 -14.23
C LEU A 159 -5.78 -12.42 -13.48
N VAL A 160 -4.50 -12.30 -13.13
CA VAL A 160 -3.75 -13.29 -12.37
C VAL A 160 -4.02 -13.08 -10.89
N GLU A 161 -4.50 -14.12 -10.23
CA GLU A 161 -4.59 -14.14 -8.77
C GLU A 161 -3.19 -14.22 -8.15
N VAL A 162 -2.95 -13.34 -7.18
CA VAL A 162 -1.78 -13.29 -6.32
C VAL A 162 -2.26 -13.61 -4.91
N PRO A 163 -1.86 -14.77 -4.34
CA PRO A 163 -2.26 -15.13 -2.99
C PRO A 163 -1.78 -14.09 -1.98
N ALA A 164 -2.72 -13.51 -1.24
CA ALA A 164 -2.47 -12.51 -0.23
C ALA A 164 -2.97 -12.98 1.15
N ALA A 165 -2.48 -12.34 2.19
CA ALA A 165 -2.95 -12.55 3.54
C ALA A 165 -2.95 -11.25 4.33
N VAL A 166 -3.87 -11.16 5.28
CA VAL A 166 -3.86 -10.13 6.33
C VAL A 166 -2.67 -10.38 7.26
N LEU A 167 -1.78 -9.39 7.40
CA LEU A 167 -0.54 -9.46 8.17
C LEU A 167 -0.71 -9.14 9.66
N ASN A 168 -1.79 -8.47 10.04
CA ASN A 168 -2.09 -8.09 11.42
C ASN A 168 -3.59 -7.79 11.60
N GLU A 169 -4.00 -7.46 12.82
CA GLU A 169 -5.38 -7.18 13.19
C GLU A 169 -5.95 -5.94 12.48
N THR A 170 -5.08 -5.06 11.98
CA THR A 170 -5.46 -3.84 11.26
C THR A 170 -5.77 -4.08 9.79
N GLY A 171 -5.58 -5.31 9.29
CA GLY A 171 -5.98 -5.71 7.95
C GLY A 171 -5.00 -5.38 6.83
N VAL A 172 -3.78 -4.93 7.16
CA VAL A 172 -2.73 -4.67 6.16
C VAL A 172 -2.45 -5.96 5.39
N LEU A 173 -2.32 -5.85 4.07
CA LEU A 173 -2.13 -7.00 3.20
C LEU A 173 -0.66 -7.29 2.94
N GLY A 174 -0.36 -8.57 2.87
CA GLY A 174 0.94 -9.09 2.49
C GLY A 174 0.84 -10.17 1.43
N ILE A 175 1.84 -10.20 0.56
CA ILE A 175 2.04 -11.26 -0.44
C ILE A 175 3.44 -11.84 -0.29
N ARG A 176 3.70 -12.97 -0.95
CA ARG A 176 5.04 -13.55 -1.04
C ARG A 176 5.75 -12.96 -2.25
N ILE A 177 6.78 -12.15 -2.00
CA ILE A 177 7.56 -11.50 -3.04
C ILE A 177 8.81 -12.31 -3.37
N THR A 178 9.12 -12.39 -4.66
CA THR A 178 10.41 -12.86 -5.18
C THR A 178 10.88 -11.89 -6.27
N SER A 179 12.00 -12.20 -6.92
CA SER A 179 12.50 -11.42 -8.06
C SER A 179 12.85 -12.35 -9.21
N ARG A 180 12.98 -11.79 -10.42
CA ARG A 180 13.47 -12.52 -11.59
C ARG A 180 14.83 -13.17 -11.35
N ASP A 181 15.70 -12.47 -10.64
CA ASP A 181 17.10 -12.84 -10.42
C ASP A 181 17.33 -13.39 -8.99
N ALA A 182 16.27 -13.92 -8.36
CA ALA A 182 16.30 -14.39 -6.99
C ALA A 182 17.41 -15.44 -6.78
N ALA A 183 18.21 -15.23 -5.72
CA ALA A 183 19.27 -16.17 -5.34
C ALA A 183 18.74 -17.35 -4.51
N SER A 184 17.48 -17.29 -4.09
CA SER A 184 16.82 -18.28 -3.24
C SER A 184 15.40 -18.57 -3.74
N PRO A 185 14.91 -19.83 -3.62
CA PRO A 185 13.50 -20.15 -3.84
C PRO A 185 12.59 -19.64 -2.71
N GLN A 186 13.16 -19.19 -1.60
CA GLN A 186 12.41 -18.64 -0.47
C GLN A 186 11.96 -17.20 -0.79
N PRO A 187 10.65 -16.91 -0.77
CA PRO A 187 10.15 -15.55 -0.92
C PRO A 187 10.32 -14.75 0.39
N CYS A 188 10.25 -13.43 0.27
CA CYS A 188 10.10 -12.52 1.41
C CYS A 188 8.65 -12.07 1.58
N VAL A 189 8.32 -11.52 2.75
CA VAL A 189 7.00 -10.88 2.97
C VAL A 189 6.99 -9.53 2.25
N GLY A 190 6.04 -9.31 1.35
CA GLY A 190 5.83 -8.02 0.69
C GLY A 190 4.54 -7.36 1.15
N ILE A 191 4.64 -6.22 1.82
CA ILE A 191 3.49 -5.39 2.19
C ILE A 191 2.93 -4.71 0.94
N VAL A 192 1.61 -4.79 0.75
CA VAL A 192 0.90 -4.11 -0.34
C VAL A 192 0.59 -2.68 0.09
N ASP A 193 1.32 -1.71 -0.44
CA ASP A 193 1.26 -0.32 0.01
C ASP A 193 0.99 0.64 -1.17
N CYS A 194 -0.23 1.17 -1.25
CA CYS A 194 -0.60 2.20 -2.21
C CYS A 194 -0.27 3.63 -1.76
N GLY A 195 0.10 3.84 -0.49
CA GLY A 195 0.56 5.12 0.05
C GLY A 195 2.07 5.34 -0.12
N ALA A 196 2.79 4.34 -0.62
CA ALA A 196 4.19 4.43 -1.01
C ALA A 196 4.35 4.64 -2.53
N SER A 197 5.09 5.67 -2.93
CA SER A 197 5.39 5.90 -4.35
C SER A 197 6.46 4.96 -4.89
N PHE A 198 7.35 4.46 -4.03
CA PHE A 198 8.46 3.57 -4.36
C PHE A 198 8.48 2.32 -3.47
N SER A 199 9.15 1.27 -3.93
CA SER A 199 9.33 0.03 -3.19
C SER A 199 10.63 0.04 -2.37
N ALA A 200 10.60 -0.63 -1.22
CA ALA A 200 11.76 -0.78 -0.34
C ALA A 200 11.89 -2.20 0.17
N VAL A 201 13.12 -2.68 0.37
CA VAL A 201 13.40 -4.02 0.89
C VAL A 201 14.43 -3.94 2.00
N ASN A 202 14.33 -4.80 3.01
CA ASN A 202 15.36 -4.91 4.03
C ASN A 202 16.56 -5.73 3.54
N TRP A 203 17.68 -5.69 4.27
CA TRP A 203 18.90 -6.39 3.85
C TRP A 203 18.72 -7.92 3.78
N ALA A 204 17.87 -8.48 4.63
CA ALA A 204 17.53 -9.90 4.59
C ALA A 204 16.78 -10.27 3.30
N ALA A 205 15.79 -9.47 2.89
CA ALA A 205 15.08 -9.66 1.61
C ALA A 205 16.00 -9.41 0.42
N ALA A 206 16.86 -8.40 0.46
CA ALA A 206 17.81 -8.10 -0.61
C ALA A 206 18.69 -9.31 -0.97
N ARG A 207 19.14 -10.10 0.02
CA ARG A 207 19.88 -11.34 -0.21
C ARG A 207 19.04 -12.40 -0.93
N LEU A 208 17.80 -12.63 -0.48
CA LEU A 208 16.91 -13.62 -1.11
C LEU A 208 16.57 -13.25 -2.55
N LEU A 209 16.34 -11.96 -2.78
CA LEU A 209 15.99 -11.39 -4.08
C LEU A 209 17.19 -11.24 -5.04
N GLY A 210 18.38 -11.71 -4.65
CA GLY A 210 19.58 -11.66 -5.49
C GLY A 210 20.15 -10.26 -5.70
N LEU A 211 19.82 -9.31 -4.82
CA LEU A 211 20.22 -7.91 -4.93
C LEU A 211 21.60 -7.63 -4.34
N THR A 212 22.19 -8.58 -3.61
CA THR A 212 23.55 -8.45 -3.04
C THR A 212 24.52 -9.47 -3.61
N ASP A 213 25.81 -9.13 -3.63
CA ASP A 213 26.88 -10.08 -3.86
C ASP A 213 27.13 -10.97 -2.63
N ALA A 214 28.11 -11.88 -2.73
CA ALA A 214 28.47 -12.77 -1.63
C ALA A 214 29.09 -12.03 -0.43
N ALA A 215 29.61 -10.82 -0.64
CA ALA A 215 30.14 -9.95 0.41
C ALA A 215 29.05 -9.04 1.03
N GLY A 216 27.81 -9.08 0.52
CA GLY A 216 26.69 -8.28 0.99
C GLY A 216 26.56 -6.90 0.34
N ASN A 217 27.37 -6.57 -0.67
CA ASN A 217 27.25 -5.31 -1.40
C ASN A 217 26.13 -5.37 -2.42
N LEU A 218 25.43 -4.25 -2.63
CA LEU A 218 24.40 -4.17 -3.67
C LEU A 218 24.97 -4.41 -5.08
N ARG A 219 24.31 -5.30 -5.82
CA ARG A 219 24.56 -5.56 -7.25
C ARG A 219 23.82 -4.53 -8.10
N GLY A 220 24.27 -4.38 -9.34
CA GLY A 220 23.53 -3.67 -10.39
C GLY A 220 23.71 -2.15 -10.41
N LYS A 221 22.87 -1.49 -11.20
CA LYS A 221 22.88 -0.04 -11.39
C LYS A 221 22.35 0.64 -10.12
N LYS A 222 23.20 1.45 -9.49
CA LYS A 222 22.81 2.31 -8.38
C LYS A 222 22.08 3.53 -8.91
N GLY A 223 20.93 3.84 -8.32
CA GLY A 223 20.23 5.12 -8.51
C GLY A 223 20.64 6.11 -7.43
N PRO A 224 19.98 7.27 -7.36
CA PRO A 224 20.10 8.14 -6.20
C PRO A 224 19.62 7.41 -4.94
N ASP A 225 20.21 7.76 -3.80
CA ASP A 225 19.71 7.29 -2.52
C ASP A 225 18.32 7.89 -2.27
N ILE A 226 17.43 7.08 -1.69
CA ILE A 226 16.14 7.57 -1.21
C ILE A 226 16.30 7.99 0.24
N LEU A 227 15.90 9.21 0.55
CA LEU A 227 15.91 9.71 1.92
C LEU A 227 14.58 9.37 2.59
N SER A 228 14.64 8.68 3.73
CA SER A 228 13.50 8.59 4.65
C SER A 228 13.77 9.43 5.90
N LEU A 229 12.74 9.81 6.63
CA LEU A 229 12.91 10.47 7.93
C LEU A 229 13.07 9.40 9.00
N GLY A 230 14.23 9.33 9.65
CA GLY A 230 14.48 8.43 10.78
C GLY A 230 13.66 8.80 12.02
N VAL A 231 13.69 7.92 13.03
CA VAL A 231 12.98 8.08 14.32
C VAL A 231 13.42 9.34 15.08
N ASP A 232 14.63 9.83 14.83
CA ASP A 232 15.19 11.07 15.39
C ASP A 232 14.88 12.31 14.53
N GLY A 233 14.05 12.16 13.49
CA GLY A 233 13.70 13.21 12.53
C GLY A 233 14.79 13.51 11.50
N ARG A 234 15.93 12.80 11.52
CA ARG A 234 17.02 13.04 10.57
C ARG A 234 16.81 12.25 9.28
N PRO A 235 17.18 12.79 8.11
CA PRO A 235 17.19 12.03 6.88
C PRO A 235 18.14 10.84 6.96
N VAL A 236 17.63 9.63 6.73
CA VAL A 236 18.38 8.39 6.60
C VAL A 236 18.44 8.02 5.12
N PRO A 237 19.63 8.00 4.50
CA PRO A 237 19.77 7.59 3.11
C PRO A 237 19.68 6.07 2.98
N TYR A 238 18.87 5.64 2.02
CA TYR A 238 18.74 4.25 1.61
C TYR A 238 19.28 4.09 0.19
N PRO A 239 20.35 3.30 0.01
CA PRO A 239 20.87 3.04 -1.33
C PRO A 239 19.83 2.31 -2.17
N THR A 240 19.80 2.60 -3.46
CA THR A 240 18.85 1.98 -4.39
C THR A 240 19.51 1.00 -5.34
N THR A 241 18.76 -0.03 -5.72
CA THR A 241 19.15 -0.94 -6.80
C THR A 241 17.95 -1.35 -7.65
N SER A 242 18.22 -1.69 -8.91
CA SER A 242 17.23 -2.15 -9.86
C SER A 242 16.76 -3.56 -9.51
N VAL A 243 15.45 -3.77 -9.43
CA VAL A 243 14.83 -5.08 -9.18
C VAL A 243 13.61 -5.29 -10.07
N SER A 244 13.50 -6.47 -10.67
CA SER A 244 12.27 -6.93 -11.32
C SER A 244 11.53 -7.85 -10.36
N PHE A 245 10.58 -7.29 -9.61
CA PHE A 245 9.78 -8.07 -8.67
C PHE A 245 8.92 -9.10 -9.39
N SER A 246 8.60 -10.17 -8.67
CA SER A 246 7.62 -11.19 -9.00
C SER A 246 6.98 -11.66 -7.69
N PHE A 247 6.05 -12.60 -7.76
CA PHE A 247 5.45 -13.21 -6.56
C PHE A 247 5.67 -14.72 -6.54
N ALA A 248 5.42 -15.32 -5.39
CA ALA A 248 5.31 -16.76 -5.22
C ALA A 248 3.89 -17.10 -4.76
N GLY A 249 3.33 -18.20 -5.27
CA GLY A 249 1.98 -18.66 -4.96
C GLY A 249 1.87 -19.34 -3.60
N ASN A 250 1.00 -20.36 -3.50
CA ASN A 250 0.76 -21.05 -2.23
C ASN A 250 1.98 -21.89 -1.82
N PRO A 251 2.19 -22.07 -0.50
CA PRO A 251 3.24 -22.95 -0.02
C PRO A 251 2.87 -24.41 -0.34
N LEU A 252 3.85 -25.14 -0.87
CA LEU A 252 3.78 -26.56 -1.12
C LEU A 252 4.67 -27.27 -0.11
N LYS A 253 4.16 -28.31 0.53
CA LYS A 253 4.94 -29.15 1.44
C LYS A 253 5.16 -30.51 0.79
N ASP A 254 6.42 -30.87 0.56
CA ASP A 254 6.77 -32.20 0.08
C ASP A 254 6.34 -33.23 1.15
N PRO A 255 5.48 -34.21 0.81
CA PRO A 255 4.96 -35.17 1.78
C PRO A 255 6.02 -36.17 2.27
N ARG A 256 7.14 -36.35 1.56
CA ARG A 256 8.23 -37.27 1.90
C ARG A 256 9.31 -36.58 2.70
N THR A 257 9.75 -35.41 2.25
CA THR A 257 10.88 -34.69 2.88
C THR A 257 10.43 -33.65 3.89
N GLY A 258 9.16 -33.24 3.86
CA GLY A 258 8.63 -32.11 4.63
C GLY A 258 9.13 -30.75 4.13
N GLN A 259 9.94 -30.72 3.06
CA GLN A 259 10.51 -29.51 2.51
C GLN A 259 9.42 -28.57 1.99
N LEU A 260 9.53 -27.29 2.34
CA LEU A 260 8.64 -26.25 1.85
C LEU A 260 9.18 -25.71 0.51
N SER A 261 8.28 -25.60 -0.46
CA SER A 261 8.47 -24.85 -1.70
C SER A 261 7.24 -23.97 -1.94
N PHE A 262 7.20 -23.24 -3.05
CA PHE A 262 6.10 -22.35 -3.38
C PHE A 262 5.70 -22.53 -4.84
N GLU A 263 4.41 -22.40 -5.11
CA GLU A 263 3.91 -22.40 -6.49
C GLU A 263 4.55 -21.25 -7.27
N PRO A 264 5.03 -21.48 -8.50
CA PRO A 264 5.46 -20.39 -9.37
C PRO A 264 4.24 -19.56 -9.82
N PRO A 265 4.43 -18.30 -10.25
CA PRO A 265 3.39 -17.56 -10.96
C PRO A 265 2.83 -18.36 -12.15
N PRO A 266 1.54 -18.17 -12.50
CA PRO A 266 0.92 -18.91 -13.59
C PRO A 266 1.63 -18.66 -14.92
N ARG A 267 1.56 -19.66 -15.81
CA ARG A 267 2.19 -19.59 -17.14
C ARG A 267 1.69 -18.35 -17.89
N GLY A 268 2.62 -17.48 -18.27
CA GLY A 268 2.33 -16.26 -19.02
C GLY A 268 2.34 -14.98 -18.17
N PHE A 269 2.38 -15.09 -16.84
CA PHE A 269 2.70 -13.96 -15.97
C PHE A 269 4.14 -13.50 -16.22
N LYS A 270 4.31 -12.20 -16.42
CA LYS A 270 5.63 -11.59 -16.47
C LYS A 270 5.93 -10.90 -15.14
N PRO A 271 7.16 -11.04 -14.59
CA PRO A 271 7.65 -10.16 -13.55
C PRO A 271 7.38 -8.71 -13.90
N TRP A 272 7.13 -7.88 -12.89
CA TRP A 272 6.99 -6.44 -13.07
C TRP A 272 8.25 -5.87 -13.72
N ALA A 273 8.09 -4.79 -14.48
CA ALA A 273 9.20 -4.06 -15.06
C ALA A 273 10.16 -3.60 -13.96
N PRO A 274 11.48 -3.52 -14.24
CA PRO A 274 12.47 -3.13 -13.25
C PRO A 274 12.14 -1.78 -12.60
N VAL A 275 12.22 -1.71 -11.27
CA VAL A 275 12.10 -0.49 -10.47
C VAL A 275 13.37 -0.26 -9.65
N MET A 276 13.60 0.99 -9.23
CA MET A 276 14.66 1.32 -8.28
C MET A 276 14.12 1.15 -6.86
N ALA A 277 14.40 0.02 -6.22
CA ALA A 277 13.99 -0.21 -4.84
C ALA A 277 15.05 0.29 -3.87
N ALA A 278 14.61 0.96 -2.80
CA ALA A 278 15.47 1.26 -1.65
C ALA A 278 15.85 -0.01 -0.91
N VAL A 279 17.09 -0.09 -0.44
CA VAL A 279 17.57 -1.20 0.38
C VAL A 279 17.99 -0.71 1.76
N GLY A 280 17.30 -1.20 2.79
CA GLY A 280 17.68 -1.04 4.18
C GLY A 280 16.55 -1.38 5.15
N ASP A 281 16.90 -1.43 6.42
CA ASP A 281 15.99 -1.88 7.47
C ASP A 281 15.05 -0.73 7.87
N LEU A 282 13.94 -0.60 7.13
CA LEU A 282 12.89 0.36 7.47
C LEU A 282 12.26 -0.04 8.82
N PRO A 283 12.07 0.91 9.74
CA PRO A 283 11.48 0.61 11.05
C PRO A 283 10.08 -0.02 10.95
N VAL A 284 9.32 0.30 9.90
CA VAL A 284 7.99 -0.29 9.62
C VAL A 284 8.02 -1.81 9.60
N PHE A 285 9.07 -2.44 9.07
CA PHE A 285 9.16 -3.90 9.02
C PHE A 285 9.20 -4.51 10.42
N SER A 286 10.01 -3.92 11.30
CA SER A 286 10.26 -4.46 12.64
C SER A 286 9.02 -4.39 13.53
N GLN A 287 8.21 -3.33 13.40
CA GLN A 287 7.08 -3.06 14.28
C GLN A 287 5.77 -3.60 13.71
N LEU A 288 5.54 -3.47 12.40
CA LEU A 288 4.29 -3.92 11.76
C LEU A 288 4.18 -5.45 11.70
N LEU A 289 5.31 -6.12 11.48
CA LEU A 289 5.38 -7.58 11.33
C LEU A 289 5.81 -8.30 12.61
N GLY A 290 6.16 -7.55 13.65
CA GLY A 290 6.48 -8.08 14.97
C GLY A 290 5.23 -8.54 15.72
N ASP A 291 5.42 -9.21 16.86
CA ASP A 291 4.32 -9.67 17.73
C ASP A 291 3.95 -8.66 18.84
N GLY A 292 4.44 -7.41 18.72
CA GLY A 292 4.32 -6.36 19.73
C GLY A 292 5.30 -6.49 20.91
N ARG A 293 6.09 -7.57 20.99
CA ARG A 293 7.15 -7.77 22.00
C ARG A 293 8.52 -8.00 21.37
N THR A 294 8.54 -8.76 20.28
CA THR A 294 9.69 -9.21 19.51
C THR A 294 9.65 -8.50 18.17
N PRO A 295 10.65 -7.66 17.86
CA PRO A 295 10.76 -7.04 16.54
C PRO A 295 10.92 -8.11 15.45
N PHE A 296 10.27 -7.91 14.32
CA PHE A 296 10.48 -8.77 13.17
C PHE A 296 11.85 -8.52 12.54
N THR A 297 12.62 -9.60 12.35
CA THR A 297 13.98 -9.57 11.78
C THR A 297 14.08 -10.38 10.48
N GLY A 298 12.95 -10.93 10.01
CA GLY A 298 12.90 -11.72 8.79
C GLY A 298 13.01 -10.87 7.52
N PRO A 299 13.03 -11.52 6.33
CA PRO A 299 13.06 -10.83 5.06
C PRO A 299 11.71 -10.17 4.76
N ALA A 300 11.72 -8.85 4.61
CA ALA A 300 10.53 -8.05 4.30
C ALA A 300 10.78 -6.99 3.22
N ALA A 301 9.69 -6.66 2.53
CA ALA A 301 9.60 -5.65 1.51
C ALA A 301 8.31 -4.84 1.71
N LEU A 302 8.38 -3.56 1.36
CA LEU A 302 7.24 -2.68 1.12
C LEU A 302 7.17 -2.48 -0.39
N ILE A 303 6.03 -2.84 -0.98
CA ILE A 303 5.84 -2.78 -2.43
C ILE A 303 4.92 -1.61 -2.70
N GLY A 304 5.44 -0.60 -3.41
CA GLY A 304 4.79 0.67 -3.67
C GLY A 304 4.10 0.74 -5.04
N LEU A 305 3.61 1.93 -5.37
CA LEU A 305 2.98 2.24 -6.64
C LEU A 305 3.94 2.17 -7.84
N ASP A 306 5.26 2.24 -7.64
CA ASP A 306 6.27 1.91 -8.66
C ASP A 306 6.10 0.51 -9.24
N VAL A 307 5.53 -0.42 -8.46
CA VAL A 307 5.20 -1.80 -8.85
C VAL A 307 3.69 -1.95 -9.11
N TRP A 308 2.84 -1.59 -8.14
CA TRP A 308 1.39 -1.77 -8.26
C TRP A 308 0.76 -0.91 -9.36
N GLY A 309 1.36 0.26 -9.62
CA GLY A 309 0.94 1.22 -10.63
C GLY A 309 1.40 0.90 -12.05
N GLN A 310 2.15 -0.20 -12.26
CA GLN A 310 2.57 -0.60 -13.60
C GLN A 310 1.44 -1.22 -14.42
N ARG A 311 0.40 -1.72 -13.76
CA ARG A 311 -0.69 -2.47 -14.40
C ARG A 311 -1.93 -2.46 -13.52
N ARG A 312 -3.05 -2.89 -14.08
CA ARG A 312 -4.30 -3.00 -13.32
C ARG A 312 -4.13 -3.94 -12.12
N THR A 313 -4.52 -3.46 -10.95
CA THR A 313 -4.45 -4.19 -9.67
C THR A 313 -5.80 -4.12 -8.97
N VAL A 314 -6.27 -5.24 -8.43
CA VAL A 314 -7.54 -5.35 -7.73
C VAL A 314 -7.31 -5.97 -6.36
N ILE A 315 -7.74 -5.27 -5.32
CA ILE A 315 -7.68 -5.70 -3.93
C ILE A 315 -9.09 -6.12 -3.50
N GLU A 316 -9.29 -7.40 -3.22
CA GLU A 316 -10.60 -7.89 -2.79
C GLU A 316 -10.76 -7.78 -1.27
N ALA A 317 -11.82 -7.09 -0.84
CA ALA A 317 -12.20 -6.99 0.57
C ALA A 317 -13.16 -8.09 1.01
N GLY A 318 -13.80 -8.76 0.04
CA GLY A 318 -14.81 -9.81 0.23
C GLY A 318 -14.49 -10.85 1.33
N ARG A 319 -15.54 -11.35 1.99
CA ARG A 319 -15.45 -12.32 3.10
C ARG A 319 -14.78 -13.62 2.67
N GLN A 320 -13.48 -13.73 2.93
CA GLN A 320 -12.79 -15.01 3.00
C GLN A 320 -12.64 -15.46 4.45
N SER A 321 -12.69 -16.77 4.68
CA SER A 321 -12.49 -17.33 6.02
C SER A 321 -11.04 -17.10 6.47
N GLY A 322 -10.86 -16.60 7.69
CA GLY A 322 -9.55 -16.36 8.27
C GLY A 322 -8.79 -15.19 7.63
N ARG A 323 -7.47 -15.35 7.51
CA ARG A 323 -6.54 -14.27 7.09
C ARG A 323 -6.28 -14.24 5.59
N THR A 324 -6.72 -15.24 4.83
CA THR A 324 -6.50 -15.31 3.37
C THR A 324 -7.25 -14.17 2.67
N ARG A 325 -6.60 -13.56 1.68
CA ARG A 325 -7.19 -12.55 0.81
C ARG A 325 -6.76 -12.82 -0.62
N ARG A 326 -7.54 -12.33 -1.59
CA ARG A 326 -7.17 -12.36 -3.00
C ARG A 326 -6.80 -10.97 -3.48
N LEU A 327 -5.71 -10.92 -4.22
CA LEU A 327 -5.29 -9.77 -4.99
C LEU A 327 -5.20 -10.22 -6.43
N PHE A 328 -5.70 -9.43 -7.38
CA PHE A 328 -5.61 -9.75 -8.80
C PHE A 328 -4.78 -8.70 -9.52
N VAL A 329 -3.94 -9.12 -10.46
CA VAL A 329 -3.13 -8.22 -11.29
C VAL A 329 -3.22 -8.62 -12.76
N ALA A 330 -3.14 -7.64 -13.66
CA ALA A 330 -2.96 -7.96 -15.08
C ALA A 330 -1.66 -8.75 -15.30
N GLY A 331 -1.69 -9.79 -16.14
CA GLY A 331 -0.53 -10.68 -16.33
C GLY A 331 0.63 -10.09 -17.16
N LYS A 332 0.38 -8.99 -17.87
CA LYS A 332 1.32 -8.28 -18.75
C LYS A 332 1.16 -6.78 -18.58
#